data_AF-A0A964NJ09-F1
#
_entry.id   AF-A0A964NJ09-F1
#
_cell.length_a   1.000
_cell.length_b   1.000
_cell.length_c   1.000
_cell.angle_alpha   90.00
_cell.angle_beta   90.00
_cell.angle_gamma   90.00
#
_symmetry.space_group_name_H-M   'P 1'
#
loop_
_entity.id
_entity.type
_entity.pdbx_description
1 polymer ?
#
loop_
_entity_poly.entity_id
_entity_poly.type
_entity_poly.pdbx_seq_one_letter_code
_entity_poly.pdbx_strand_id
1 'polypeptide(L)' 'MNLNRNVVLGLIFGGAALFSGCGPKYPKCENDEHCKEKGEFCVNALCQQCRDNSHCSGPGMMCASGKCDRKPGYCDD' A
#
# COMPACT_ATOMS: atom_id res chain seq x y z
N MET A 1 -60.65 7.65 17.57
CA MET A 1 -59.64 7.97 18.63
C MET A 1 -58.55 6.89 18.53
N ASN A 2 -57.26 7.10 18.32
CA ASN A 2 -56.42 8.18 17.81
C ASN A 2 -55.18 7.49 17.19
N LEU A 3 -54.72 7.99 16.05
CA LEU A 3 -53.49 7.55 15.37
C LEU A 3 -52.28 8.17 16.06
N ASN A 4 -51.51 7.38 16.82
CA ASN A 4 -50.28 7.87 17.46
C ASN A 4 -49.05 7.66 16.57
N ARG A 5 -48.74 8.76 15.90
CA ARG A 5 -47.47 9.22 15.36
C ARG A 5 -46.30 8.97 16.34
N ASN A 6 -45.48 7.95 16.11
CA ASN A 6 -44.04 7.97 16.41
C ASN A 6 -43.29 6.76 15.81
N VAL A 7 -42.75 7.01 14.62
CA VAL A 7 -41.37 6.71 14.17
C VAL A 7 -40.85 5.27 14.35
N VAL A 8 -40.97 4.51 13.25
CA VAL A 8 -39.84 3.93 12.49
C VAL A 8 -38.67 3.44 13.34
N LEU A 9 -38.75 2.22 13.85
CA LEU A 9 -37.58 1.47 14.32
C LEU A 9 -37.87 -0.02 14.25
N GLY A 10 -37.30 -0.70 13.24
CA GLY A 10 -37.25 -2.16 13.26
C GLY A 10 -37.12 -2.81 11.90
N LEU A 11 -35.88 -3.18 11.55
CA LEU A 11 -35.51 -4.43 10.89
C LEU A 11 -35.84 -4.56 9.39
N ILE A 12 -34.94 -4.09 8.52
CA ILE A 12 -34.66 -4.81 7.27
C ILE A 12 -33.16 -5.04 7.13
N PHE A 13 -32.85 -6.33 7.10
CA PHE A 13 -31.61 -7.00 6.72
C PHE A 13 -30.83 -6.31 5.60
N GLY A 14 -29.50 -6.29 5.75
CA GLY A 14 -28.60 -5.91 4.66
C GLY A 14 -27.14 -5.99 5.07
N GLY A 15 -26.69 -7.17 5.47
CA GLY A 15 -25.26 -7.44 5.59
C GLY A 15 -24.60 -7.27 4.23
N ALA A 16 -23.87 -6.18 4.04
CA ALA A 16 -22.88 -6.03 2.99
C ALA A 16 -21.51 -6.19 3.63
N ALA A 17 -21.08 -7.45 3.69
CA ALA A 17 -19.72 -7.80 4.04
C ALA A 17 -18.77 -7.39 2.88
N LEU A 18 -17.56 -6.99 3.26
CA LEU A 18 -16.31 -7.09 2.49
C LEU A 18 -16.15 -6.23 1.23
N PHE A 19 -15.54 -5.05 1.39
CA PHE A 19 -14.48 -4.61 0.46
C PHE A 19 -13.43 -3.80 1.23
N SER A 20 -12.53 -4.48 1.93
CA SER A 20 -11.18 -3.95 2.20
C SER A 20 -10.43 -3.91 0.86
N GLY A 21 -10.81 -2.99 -0.02
CA GLY A 21 -10.12 -2.73 -1.27
C GLY A 21 -8.84 -1.95 -0.96
N CYS A 22 -7.68 -2.59 -1.11
CA CYS A 22 -6.38 -1.92 -1.16
C CYS A 22 -6.51 -0.63 -1.97
N GLY A 23 -5.96 0.47 -1.43
CA GLY A 23 -5.93 1.79 -2.08
C GLY A 23 -5.38 1.73 -3.51
N PRO A 24 -5.46 2.84 -4.27
CA PRO A 24 -5.11 2.85 -5.69
C PRO A 24 -3.80 2.10 -5.89
N LYS A 25 -3.83 1.04 -6.72
CA LYS A 25 -2.61 0.34 -7.12
C LYS A 25 -1.68 1.44 -7.61
N TYR A 26 -0.55 1.62 -6.93
CA TYR A 26 0.55 2.45 -7.39
C TYR A 26 0.74 2.17 -8.89
N PRO A 27 0.96 3.20 -9.73
CA PRO A 27 0.88 3.05 -11.17
C PRO A 27 1.64 1.82 -11.63
N LYS A 28 0.94 0.97 -12.39
CA LYS A 28 1.58 -0.19 -12.99
C LYS A 28 2.69 0.28 -13.91
N CYS A 29 3.83 -0.38 -13.83
CA CYS A 29 4.95 -0.13 -14.71
C CYS A 29 5.16 -1.34 -15.61
N GLU A 30 5.67 -1.09 -16.82
CA GLU A 30 6.12 -2.14 -17.74
C GLU A 30 7.65 -2.19 -17.81
N ASN A 31 8.29 -1.05 -17.56
CA ASN A 31 9.74 -0.88 -17.56
C ASN A 31 10.13 0.22 -16.55
N ASP A 32 11.43 0.34 -16.30
CA ASP A 32 11.98 1.29 -15.33
C ASP A 32 11.76 2.76 -15.73
N GLU A 33 11.59 3.06 -17.02
CA GLU A 33 11.36 4.44 -17.48
C GLU A 33 10.05 5.02 -16.93
N HIS A 34 9.03 4.20 -16.70
CA HIS A 34 7.77 4.62 -16.10
C HIS A 34 7.92 5.06 -14.63
N CYS A 35 9.01 4.66 -13.98
CA CYS A 35 9.29 4.91 -12.56
C CYS A 35 10.44 5.92 -12.36
N LYS A 36 11.13 6.31 -13.44
CA LYS A 36 12.31 7.17 -13.40
C LYS A 36 12.06 8.56 -12.84
N GLU A 37 10.85 9.11 -12.99
CA GLU A 37 10.49 10.43 -12.43
C GLU A 37 10.73 10.51 -10.92
N LYS A 38 10.66 9.37 -10.23
CA LYS A 38 10.91 9.26 -8.78
C LYS A 38 12.22 8.55 -8.45
N GLY A 39 13.01 8.15 -9.45
CA GLY A 39 14.18 7.29 -9.27
C GLY A 39 13.83 5.89 -8.76
N GLU A 40 12.62 5.41 -9.06
CA GLU A 40 12.15 4.07 -8.69
C GLU A 40 12.41 3.06 -9.82
N PHE A 41 12.27 1.78 -9.51
CA PHE A 41 12.47 0.65 -10.42
C PHE A 41 11.18 -0.11 -10.62
N CYS A 42 10.94 -0.58 -11.83
CA CYS A 42 9.84 -1.46 -12.12
C CYS A 42 10.15 -2.88 -11.67
N VAL A 43 9.43 -3.35 -10.65
CA VAL A 43 9.59 -4.68 -10.07
C VAL A 43 8.19 -5.28 -9.84
N ASN A 44 7.94 -6.46 -10.42
CA ASN A 44 6.62 -7.12 -10.37
C ASN A 44 5.47 -6.21 -10.84
N ALA A 45 5.70 -5.45 -11.91
CA ALA A 45 4.76 -4.48 -12.49
C ALA A 45 4.32 -3.35 -11.55
N LEU A 46 5.12 -3.05 -10.52
CA LEU A 46 4.94 -1.91 -9.62
C LEU A 46 6.26 -1.15 -9.48
N CYS A 47 6.19 0.18 -9.44
CA CYS A 47 7.35 0.99 -9.09
C CYS A 47 7.72 0.76 -7.62
N GLN A 48 8.98 0.42 -7.38
CA GLN A 48 9.57 0.13 -6.09
C GLN A 48 10.82 0.99 -5.92
N GLN A 49 11.15 1.39 -4.70
CA GLN A 49 12.31 2.23 -4.41
C GLN A 49 13.64 1.51 -4.74
N CYS A 50 13.66 0.19 -4.67
CA CYS A 50 14.84 -0.63 -4.90
C CYS A 50 14.46 -1.97 -5.52
N ARG A 51 15.39 -2.56 -6.29
CA ARG A 51 15.30 -3.94 -6.79
C ARG A 51 16.17 -4.88 -5.96
N ASP A 52 17.30 -4.36 -5.50
CA ASP A 52 18.27 -5.05 -4.67
C ASP A 52 19.01 -4.03 -3.78
N ASN A 53 19.89 -4.53 -2.92
CA ASN A 53 20.58 -3.74 -1.90
C ASN A 53 21.48 -2.64 -2.48
N SER A 54 21.95 -2.77 -3.73
CA SER A 54 22.83 -1.78 -4.35
C SER A 54 22.15 -0.43 -4.61
N HIS A 55 20.80 -0.42 -4.65
CA HIS A 55 20.01 0.79 -4.85
C HIS A 55 19.77 1.57 -3.54
N CYS A 56 20.24 1.05 -2.40
CA CYS A 56 20.07 1.68 -1.09
C CYS A 56 21.40 2.27 -0.60
N SER A 57 21.55 3.59 -0.72
CA SER A 57 22.83 4.29 -0.49
C SER A 57 23.22 4.49 0.99
N GLY A 58 22.37 4.10 1.94
CA GLY A 58 22.63 4.34 3.37
C GLY A 58 23.42 3.23 4.05
N PRO A 59 24.30 3.56 5.02
CA PRO A 59 24.98 2.56 5.83
C PRO A 59 23.97 1.66 6.54
N GLY A 60 24.15 0.35 6.38
CA GLY A 60 23.23 -0.64 6.92
C GLY A 60 21.84 -0.64 6.32
N MET A 61 21.65 -0.13 5.09
CA MET A 61 20.38 -0.24 4.38
C MET A 61 20.35 -1.49 3.50
N MET A 62 19.16 -2.05 3.32
CA MET A 62 18.90 -3.17 2.43
C MET A 62 17.57 -2.98 1.71
N CYS A 63 17.40 -3.61 0.54
CA CYS A 63 16.12 -3.64 -0.13
C CYS A 63 15.22 -4.71 0.50
N ALA A 64 14.13 -4.27 1.12
CA ALA A 64 13.16 -5.15 1.76
C ALA A 64 11.75 -4.83 1.22
N SER A 65 11.13 -5.79 0.54
CA SER A 65 9.78 -5.62 -0.03
C SER A 65 9.64 -4.38 -0.94
N GLY A 66 10.67 -4.08 -1.74
CA GLY A 66 10.64 -2.97 -2.69
C GLY A 66 10.88 -1.59 -2.11
N LYS A 67 11.34 -1.51 -0.86
CA LYS A 67 11.74 -0.26 -0.20
C LYS A 67 13.10 -0.44 0.46
N CYS A 68 13.88 0.64 0.52
CA CYS A 68 15.11 0.64 1.30
C CYS A 68 14.76 0.69 2.79
N ASP A 69 15.12 -0.35 3.52
CA ASP A 69 14.87 -0.50 4.95
C ASP A 69 16.19 -0.76 5.70
N ARG A 70 16.18 -0.60 7.01
CA ARG A 70 17.36 -0.90 7.84
C ARG A 70 17.61 -2.41 7.85
N LYS A 71 18.86 -2.81 7.64
CA LYS A 71 19.29 -4.18 7.79
C LYS A 71 19.11 -4.61 9.26
N PRO A 72 18.40 -5.71 9.54
CA PRO A 72 18.26 -6.22 10.89
C PRO A 72 19.63 -6.48 11.54
N GLY A 73 19.82 -5.97 12.75
CA GLY A 73 21.08 -6.12 13.50
C GLY A 73 22.22 -5.21 13.02
N TYR A 74 21.95 -4.20 12.20
CA TYR A 74 22.94 -3.18 11.89
C TYR A 74 23.16 -2.22 13.07
N CYS A 75 24.41 -2.06 13.49
CA CYS A 75 24.87 -1.06 14.46
C CYS A 75 25.91 -0.17 13.77
N ASP A 76 25.75 1.16 13.87
CA ASP A 76 26.72 2.18 13.45
C ASP A 76 27.33 2.70 14.77
N ASP A 77 28.54 2.25 15.10
CA ASP A 77 29.24 2.54 16.36
C ASP A 77 30.04 3.86 16.25
#